data_AF-A0A543DCB6-F1
#
_entry.id   AF-A0A543DCB6-F1
#
_cell.length_a   1.000
_cell.length_b   1.000
_cell.length_c   1.000
_cell.angle_alpha   90.00
_cell.angle_beta   90.00
_cell.angle_gamma   90.00
#
_symmetry.space_group_name_H-M   'P 1'
#
loop_
_entity.id
_entity.type
_entity.pdbx_description
1 polymer ?
#
loop_
_entity_poly.entity_id
_entity_poly.type
_entity_poly.pdbx_seq_one_letter_code
_entity_poly.pdbx_strand_id
1 'polypeptide(L)'
;MRAFWIATLWLASSHAMAQQAATADDTSATTLGTLTVRPDPEEVVDLYRFENPVDVAPTVFSRRWKEPTSLEQLGKNGGIVPILVGLAAQQVQKGARKIPGWKEPEQPATARPPPLDEQQAARALRLHNAGDQP
;
A
#
# COMPACT_ATOMS: atom_id res chain seq x y z
N MET A 1 -45.01 -12.73 -15.90
CA MET A 1 -44.45 -12.34 -17.21
C MET A 1 -45.02 -10.98 -17.61
N ARG A 2 -44.33 -9.88 -17.28
CA ARG A 2 -44.59 -8.54 -17.86
C ARG A 2 -43.26 -7.79 -17.85
N ALA A 3 -42.50 -8.03 -18.91
CA ALA A 3 -41.32 -7.27 -19.30
C ALA A 3 -41.64 -6.65 -20.68
N PHE A 4 -40.80 -5.71 -21.09
CA PHE A 4 -40.86 -4.93 -22.32
C PHE A 4 -41.76 -3.70 -22.22
N TRP A 5 -41.12 -2.52 -22.23
CA TRP A 5 -41.39 -1.39 -23.12
C TRP A 5 -40.86 -0.09 -22.49
N ILE A 6 -39.54 0.04 -22.34
CA ILE A 6 -38.87 1.35 -22.20
C ILE A 6 -37.57 1.29 -23.01
N ALA A 7 -37.69 1.50 -24.33
CA ALA A 7 -36.54 1.57 -25.23
C ALA A 7 -36.85 2.42 -26.47
N THR A 8 -37.43 3.61 -26.31
CA THR A 8 -37.72 4.53 -27.43
C THR A 8 -37.65 6.01 -27.02
N LEU A 9 -36.74 6.38 -26.12
CA LEU A 9 -36.57 7.79 -25.73
C LEU A 9 -35.11 8.23 -25.74
N TRP A 10 -34.36 7.87 -26.79
CA TRP A 10 -32.98 8.34 -26.98
C TRP A 10 -32.61 8.52 -28.47
N LEU A 11 -33.55 8.99 -29.29
CA LEU A 11 -33.33 9.17 -30.74
C LEU A 11 -33.92 10.48 -31.31
N ALA A 12 -34.01 11.55 -30.51
CA ALA A 12 -34.61 12.82 -30.95
C ALA A 12 -33.71 14.07 -30.79
N SER A 13 -32.42 13.92 -30.46
CA SER A 13 -31.55 15.09 -30.19
C SER A 13 -30.53 15.40 -31.30
N SER A 14 -30.64 14.79 -32.49
CA SER A 14 -29.61 14.90 -33.54
C SER A 14 -29.99 15.77 -34.74
N HIS A 15 -30.98 16.67 -34.63
CA HIS A 15 -31.46 17.49 -35.75
C HIS A 15 -31.66 18.95 -35.37
N ALA A 16 -30.59 19.63 -34.97
CA ALA A 16 -30.57 21.10 -34.98
C ALA A 16 -29.12 21.58 -35.01
N MET A 17 -28.56 21.74 -36.21
CA MET A 17 -27.52 22.72 -36.58
C MET A 17 -27.20 22.47 -38.07
N ALA A 18 -28.21 22.64 -38.92
CA ALA A 18 -27.97 22.87 -40.34
C ALA A 18 -27.69 24.36 -40.50
N GLN A 19 -26.45 24.65 -40.88
CA GLN A 19 -25.83 25.96 -40.89
C GLN A 19 -26.54 26.90 -41.87
N GLN A 20 -26.95 28.05 -41.34
CA GLN A 20 -27.61 29.15 -42.03
C GLN A 20 -26.80 29.60 -43.26
N ALA A 21 -27.50 29.79 -44.38
CA ALA A 21 -26.95 30.23 -45.66
C ALA A 21 -26.18 31.56 -45.56
N ALA A 22 -25.03 31.60 -46.22
CA ALA A 22 -24.23 32.80 -46.41
C ALA A 22 -24.97 33.79 -47.34
N THR A 23 -25.31 34.95 -46.81
CA THR A 23 -25.61 36.15 -47.59
C THR A 23 -24.33 36.97 -47.69
N ALA A 24 -23.78 37.02 -48.90
CA ALA A 24 -22.74 37.96 -49.27
C ALA A 24 -23.33 39.38 -49.28
N ASP A 25 -22.76 40.28 -48.47
CA ASP A 25 -22.88 41.70 -48.72
C ASP A 25 -21.53 42.36 -48.48
N ASP A 26 -21.07 43.00 -49.55
CA ASP A 26 -19.71 43.51 -49.78
C ASP A 26 -19.65 44.92 -49.20
N THR A 27 -19.20 45.06 -47.95
CA THR A 27 -18.84 46.35 -47.37
C THR A 27 -17.37 46.32 -47.03
N SER A 28 -16.57 47.09 -47.77
CA SER A 28 -15.11 47.22 -47.66
C SER A 28 -14.63 47.36 -46.21
N ALA A 29 -14.28 46.23 -45.59
CA ALA A 29 -13.69 46.15 -44.26
C ALA A 29 -12.17 46.32 -44.39
N THR A 30 -11.59 47.25 -43.63
CA THR A 30 -10.13 47.27 -43.45
C THR A 30 -9.76 46.03 -42.63
N THR A 31 -9.23 45.00 -43.29
CA THR A 31 -8.81 43.77 -42.63
C THR A 31 -7.53 44.03 -41.84
N LEU A 32 -7.61 43.94 -40.51
CA LEU A 32 -6.41 43.82 -39.67
C LEU A 32 -5.70 42.50 -40.06
N GLY A 33 -4.38 42.55 -40.21
CA GLY A 33 -3.58 41.38 -40.58
C GLY A 33 -3.89 40.17 -39.69
N THR A 34 -4.00 38.99 -40.31
CA THR A 34 -4.35 37.74 -39.60
C THR A 34 -3.30 37.42 -38.55
N LEU A 35 -3.68 37.53 -37.26
CA LEU A 35 -2.89 37.06 -36.13
C LEU A 35 -3.21 35.61 -35.85
N THR A 36 -2.26 34.72 -36.08
CA THR A 36 -2.37 33.31 -35.69
C THR A 36 -1.79 33.13 -34.29
N VAL A 37 -2.66 33.01 -33.29
CA VAL A 37 -2.24 32.64 -31.93
C VAL A 37 -2.06 31.12 -31.90
N ARG A 38 -0.83 30.66 -31.73
CA ARG A 38 -0.57 29.26 -31.41
C ARG A 38 -0.73 29.09 -29.89
N PRO A 39 -1.55 28.14 -29.41
CA PRO A 39 -1.55 27.85 -27.99
C PRO A 39 -0.14 27.41 -27.58
N ASP A 40 0.31 27.88 -26.42
CA ASP A 40 1.52 27.33 -25.82
C ASP A 40 1.37 25.81 -25.71
N PRO A 41 2.44 25.04 -25.98
CA PRO A 41 2.36 23.59 -25.90
C PRO A 41 1.84 23.21 -24.51
N GLU A 42 0.73 22.48 -24.50
CA GLU A 42 0.10 22.01 -23.27
C GLU A 42 1.14 21.26 -22.46
N GLU A 43 1.51 21.80 -21.30
CA GLU A 43 2.46 21.15 -20.41
C GLU A 43 1.85 19.81 -20.02
N VAL A 44 2.54 18.71 -20.34
CA VAL A 44 2.08 17.38 -19.96
C VAL A 44 2.18 17.29 -18.44
N VAL A 45 1.04 17.44 -17.77
CA VAL A 45 0.94 17.37 -16.33
C VAL A 45 1.25 15.93 -15.89
N ASP A 46 2.42 15.74 -15.31
CA ASP A 46 2.79 14.49 -14.67
C ASP A 46 2.10 14.38 -13.30
N LEU A 47 0.98 13.67 -13.27
CA LEU A 47 0.18 13.42 -12.06
C LEU A 47 0.92 12.60 -11.00
N TYR A 48 2.04 11.95 -11.36
CA TYR A 48 2.84 11.12 -10.47
C TYR A 48 4.12 11.81 -10.00
N ARG A 49 4.40 13.04 -10.44
CA ARG A 49 5.55 13.83 -9.97
C ARG A 49 5.43 14.22 -8.50
N PHE A 50 4.21 14.29 -7.96
CA PHE A 50 4.02 14.70 -6.57
C PHE A 50 4.50 13.61 -5.61
N GLU A 51 5.62 13.88 -4.93
CA GLU A 51 6.04 13.16 -3.74
C GLU A 51 5.61 13.93 -2.50
N ASN A 52 5.00 13.25 -1.53
CA ASN A 52 4.61 13.87 -0.28
C ASN A 52 5.88 14.24 0.51
N PRO A 53 6.18 15.54 0.73
CA PRO A 53 7.39 15.96 1.42
C PRO A 53 7.33 15.73 2.94
N VAL A 54 6.17 15.29 3.45
CA VAL A 54 5.96 15.04 4.88
C VAL A 54 6.33 13.59 5.19
N ASP A 55 7.46 13.41 5.86
CA ASP A 55 7.81 12.13 6.49
C ASP A 55 7.07 12.02 7.85
N VAL A 56 6.17 11.04 7.95
CA VAL A 56 5.29 10.89 9.10
C VAL A 56 5.95 9.96 10.12
N ALA A 57 6.40 10.52 11.23
CA ALA A 57 7.00 9.73 12.31
C ALA A 57 6.02 8.66 12.84
N PRO A 58 6.52 7.47 13.23
CA PRO A 58 5.67 6.40 13.72
C PRO A 58 4.91 6.82 15.00
N THR A 59 3.59 6.71 14.97
CA THR A 59 2.70 7.09 16.07
C THR A 59 2.38 5.92 17.00
N VAL A 60 1.57 6.14 18.04
CA VAL A 60 1.02 5.03 18.85
C VAL A 60 0.16 4.08 18.01
N PHE A 61 -0.43 4.57 16.93
CA PHE A 61 -1.23 3.77 16.01
C PHE A 61 -0.36 2.86 15.17
N SER A 62 0.81 3.30 14.69
CA SER A 62 1.70 2.42 13.93
C SER A 62 2.20 1.19 14.71
N ARG A 63 2.16 1.24 16.04
CA ARG A 63 2.50 0.09 16.90
C ARG A 63 1.36 -0.92 17.09
N ARG A 64 0.11 -0.45 17.07
CA ARG A 64 -1.07 -1.27 17.40
C ARG A 64 -1.89 -1.64 16.17
N TRP A 65 -1.94 -0.74 15.20
CA TRP A 65 -2.60 -0.94 13.93
C TRP A 65 -1.66 -1.68 12.99
N LYS A 66 -2.12 -2.81 12.48
CA LYS A 66 -1.48 -3.51 11.37
C LYS A 66 -2.45 -3.48 10.22
N GLU A 67 -2.04 -2.85 9.13
CA GLU A 67 -2.83 -2.82 7.91
C GLU A 67 -3.18 -4.25 7.49
N PRO A 68 -4.45 -4.56 7.21
CA PRO A 68 -4.81 -5.88 6.72
C PRO A 68 -4.15 -6.13 5.36
N THR A 69 -3.78 -7.39 5.10
CA THR A 69 -3.17 -7.80 3.83
C THR A 69 -4.05 -7.36 2.66
N SER A 70 -3.50 -6.60 1.72
CA SER A 70 -4.24 -6.16 0.53
C SER A 70 -4.59 -7.33 -0.39
N LEU A 71 -5.61 -7.18 -1.24
CA LEU A 71 -6.00 -8.24 -2.19
C LEU A 71 -4.90 -8.57 -3.20
N GLU A 72 -4.16 -7.56 -3.64
CA GLU A 72 -2.99 -7.74 -4.51
C GLU A 72 -1.90 -8.55 -3.79
N GLN A 73 -1.60 -8.19 -2.55
CA GLN A 73 -0.62 -8.90 -1.73
C GLN A 73 -1.08 -10.33 -1.41
N LEU A 74 -2.38 -10.54 -1.22
CA LEU A 74 -2.97 -11.85 -1.06
C LEU A 74 -2.74 -12.71 -2.30
N GLY A 75 -3.01 -12.17 -3.50
CA GLY A 75 -2.73 -12.85 -4.77
C GLY A 75 -1.25 -13.21 -4.94
N LYS A 76 -0.35 -12.26 -4.65
CA LYS A 76 1.11 -12.47 -4.72
C LYS A 76 1.61 -13.52 -3.74
N ASN A 77 1.00 -13.62 -2.56
CA ASN A 77 1.40 -14.54 -1.50
C ASN A 77 0.72 -15.92 -1.56
N GLY A 78 0.16 -16.32 -2.70
CA GLY A 78 -0.46 -17.65 -2.85
C GLY A 78 -1.90 -17.74 -2.36
N GLY A 79 -2.60 -16.61 -2.30
CA GLY A 79 -4.03 -16.53 -1.99
C GLY A 79 -4.36 -16.63 -0.51
N ILE A 80 -5.59 -17.06 -0.20
CA ILE A 80 -6.13 -17.10 1.16
C ILE A 80 -5.60 -18.27 2.01
N VAL A 81 -5.09 -19.32 1.38
CA VAL A 81 -4.69 -20.57 2.06
C VAL A 81 -3.61 -20.33 3.13
N PRO A 82 -2.50 -19.62 2.87
CA PRO A 82 -1.48 -19.37 3.89
C PRO A 82 -2.00 -18.59 5.10
N ILE A 83 -2.93 -17.65 4.89
CA ILE A 83 -3.57 -16.91 5.98
C ILE A 83 -4.40 -17.85 6.86
N LEU A 84 -5.21 -18.71 6.27
CA LEU A 84 -6.02 -19.68 7.01
C LEU A 84 -5.15 -20.66 7.80
N VAL A 85 -4.04 -21.11 7.23
CA VAL A 85 -3.07 -21.97 7.93
C VAL A 85 -2.48 -21.24 9.14
N GLY A 86 -2.06 -19.98 8.98
CA GLY A 86 -1.57 -19.16 10.07
C GLY A 86 -2.60 -18.97 11.20
N LEU A 87 -3.86 -18.69 10.84
CA LEU A 87 -4.96 -18.55 11.79
C LEU A 87 -5.25 -19.86 12.53
N ALA A 88 -5.24 -20.99 11.81
CA ALA A 88 -5.44 -22.31 12.41
C ALA A 88 -4.32 -22.63 13.42
N ALA A 89 -3.06 -22.38 13.05
CA ALA A 89 -1.92 -22.58 13.95
C ALA A 89 -2.02 -21.74 15.23
N GLN A 90 -2.40 -20.46 15.12
CA GLN A 90 -2.63 -19.60 16.28
C GLN A 90 -3.76 -20.12 17.17
N GLN A 91 -4.85 -20.62 16.59
CA GLN A 91 -5.96 -21.15 17.35
C GLN A 91 -5.59 -22.45 18.09
N VAL A 92 -4.81 -23.32 17.44
CA VAL A 92 -4.26 -24.54 18.07
C VAL A 92 -3.36 -24.17 19.24
N GLN A 93 -2.46 -23.19 19.08
CA GLN A 93 -1.61 -22.71 20.18
C GLN A 93 -2.44 -22.17 21.36
N LYS A 94 -3.46 -21.35 21.09
CA LYS A 94 -4.37 -20.86 22.13
C LYS A 94 -5.12 -21.98 22.85
N GLY A 95 -5.50 -23.04 22.13
CA GLY A 95 -6.12 -24.23 22.69
C GLY A 95 -5.15 -25.03 23.57
N ALA A 96 -3.91 -25.22 23.12
CA ALA A 96 -2.88 -25.94 23.86
C ALA A 96 -2.58 -25.30 25.23
N ARG A 97 -2.57 -23.95 25.30
CA ARG A 97 -2.40 -23.21 26.56
C ARG A 97 -3.52 -23.48 27.59
N LYS A 98 -4.67 -24.04 27.18
CA LYS A 98 -5.77 -24.40 28.09
C LYS A 98 -5.66 -25.82 28.66
N ILE A 99 -4.69 -26.62 28.19
CA ILE A 99 -4.48 -27.98 28.68
C ILE A 99 -3.93 -27.89 30.12
N PRO A 100 -4.62 -28.46 31.12
CA PRO A 100 -4.13 -28.45 32.50
C PRO A 100 -2.74 -29.09 32.60
N GLY A 101 -1.80 -28.39 33.25
CA GLY A 101 -0.41 -28.83 33.39
C GLY A 101 0.50 -28.48 32.20
N TRP A 102 -0.02 -27.89 31.12
CA TRP A 102 0.80 -27.33 30.05
C TRP A 102 1.58 -26.12 30.58
N LYS A 103 2.92 -26.20 30.54
CA LYS A 103 3.80 -25.07 30.78
C LYS A 103 4.26 -24.55 29.43
N GLU A 104 4.11 -23.25 29.21
CA GLU A 104 4.66 -22.64 28.03
C GLU A 104 6.18 -22.76 28.08
N PRO A 105 6.86 -23.14 26.97
CA PRO A 105 8.32 -23.14 26.90
C PRO A 105 8.82 -21.68 26.82
N GLU A 106 8.54 -20.92 27.87
CA GLU A 106 9.13 -19.61 28.07
C GLU A 106 10.41 -19.82 28.87
N GLN A 107 11.54 -19.40 28.29
CA GLN A 107 12.74 -19.19 29.08
C GLN A 107 12.44 -17.99 29.98
N PRO A 108 12.38 -18.17 31.32
CA PRO A 108 12.15 -17.05 32.21
C PRO A 108 13.22 -15.99 31.93
N ALA A 109 12.88 -14.72 32.13
CA ALA A 109 13.87 -13.65 32.17
C ALA A 109 14.76 -13.88 33.40
N THR A 110 15.72 -14.79 33.28
CA THR A 110 16.75 -14.97 34.27
C THR A 110 17.55 -13.69 34.28
N ALA A 111 17.74 -13.09 35.47
CA ALA A 111 18.67 -11.99 35.60
C ALA A 111 19.98 -12.41 34.90
N ARG A 112 20.49 -11.55 34.00
CA ARG A 112 21.81 -11.81 33.42
C ARG A 112 22.75 -12.04 34.60
N PRO A 113 23.55 -13.11 34.60
CA PRO A 113 24.53 -13.29 35.65
C PRO A 113 25.37 -12.01 35.74
N PRO A 114 25.75 -11.57 36.96
CA PRO A 114 26.58 -10.39 37.12
C PRO A 114 27.86 -10.54 36.28
N PRO A 115 28.44 -9.44 35.78
CA PRO A 115 29.69 -9.50 35.04
C PRO A 115 30.77 -10.20 35.89
N LEU A 116 31.63 -10.97 35.21
CA LEU A 116 32.75 -11.66 35.86
C LEU A 116 33.66 -10.65 36.54
N ASP A 117 34.12 -10.95 37.75
CA ASP A 117 35.22 -10.21 38.36
C ASP A 117 36.54 -10.48 37.63
N GLU A 118 37.57 -9.66 37.87
CA GLU A 118 38.86 -9.79 37.18
C GLU A 118 39.53 -11.16 37.39
N GLN A 119 39.38 -11.76 38.58
CA GLN A 119 39.97 -13.07 38.89
C GLN A 119 39.23 -14.20 38.17
N GLN A 120 37.91 -14.09 38.06
CA GLN A 120 37.04 -15.00 37.34
C GLN A 120 37.28 -14.90 35.83
N ALA A 121 37.44 -13.68 35.29
CA ALA A 121 37.80 -13.46 33.90
C ALA A 121 39.18 -14.06 33.56
N ALA A 122 40.18 -13.84 34.41
CA ALA A 122 41.52 -14.43 34.26
C ALA A 122 41.51 -15.97 34.36
N ARG A 123 40.62 -16.53 35.18
CA ARG A 123 40.43 -17.99 35.27
C ARG A 123 39.73 -18.55 34.02
N ALA A 124 38.68 -17.89 33.56
CA ALA A 124 37.96 -18.29 32.34
C ALA A 124 38.87 -18.25 31.11
N LEU A 125 39.72 -17.21 31.00
CA LEU A 125 40.69 -17.08 29.91
C LEU A 125 41.71 -18.23 29.91
N ARG A 126 42.23 -18.61 31.07
CA ARG A 126 43.15 -19.77 31.20
C ARG A 126 42.48 -21.09 30.81
N LEU A 127 41.22 -21.30 31.21
CA LEU A 127 40.46 -22.50 30.87
C LEU A 127 40.13 -22.58 29.37
N HIS A 128 39.76 -21.46 28.76
CA HIS A 128 39.50 -21.39 27.32
C HIS A 128 40.77 -21.75 26.51
N ASN A 129 41.90 -21.13 26.84
CA ASN A 129 43.17 -21.38 26.17
C ASN A 129 43.69 -22.81 26.38
N ALA A 130 43.35 -23.46 27.49
CA ALA A 130 43.72 -24.84 27.77
C ALA A 130 42.84 -25.86 27.01
N GLY A 131 41.60 -25.51 26.68
CA GLY A 131 40.70 -26.34 25.87
C GLY A 131 40.91 -26.23 24.36
N ASP A 132 41.59 -25.18 23.89
CA ASP A 132 41.98 -24.95 22.50
C ASP A 132 43.33 -25.61 22.13
N GLN A 133 43.98 -26.32 23.05
CA GLN A 133 45.11 -27.18 22.72
C GLN A 133 44.59 -28.54 22.21
N PRO A 134 45.01 -28.99 21.01
CA PRO A 134 44.56 -30.26 20.41
C PRO A 134 45.02 -31.49 21.18
#